data_AF-A0A7X5PD50-F1
#
_entry.id   AF-A0A7X5PD50-F1
#
_cell.length_a   1.000
_cell.length_b   1.000
_cell.length_c   1.000
_cell.angle_alpha   90.00
_cell.angle_beta   90.00
_cell.angle_gamma   90.00
#
_symmetry.space_group_name_H-M   'P 1'
#
loop_
_entity.id
_entity.type
_entity.pdbx_description
1 polymer ?
#
loop_
_entity_poly.entity_id
_entity_poly.type
_entity_poly.pdbx_seq_one_letter_code
_entity_poly.pdbx_strand_id
1 'polypeptide(L)'
;MITVLVKALETKATKEIEELREENAILKVLFKQGIKNNIEYRELLEESLGLLDKYQEEVSNLKIRANLWADEVVRLYKQYGDLNKALQLKGREIMLYELNKNNGVEEE
;
A
#
# COMPACT_ATOMS: atom_id res chain seq x y z
N MET A 1 37.23 57.85 -18.75
CA MET A 1 36.04 57.87 -17.88
C MET A 1 34.91 56.98 -18.43
N ILE A 2 34.46 57.16 -19.68
CA ILE A 2 33.40 56.33 -20.31
C ILE A 2 33.77 54.83 -20.38
N THR A 3 35.00 54.49 -20.79
CA THR A 3 35.47 53.09 -20.89
C THR A 3 35.48 52.34 -19.56
N VAL A 4 35.68 53.05 -18.44
CA VAL A 4 35.68 52.47 -17.09
C VAL A 4 34.24 52.14 -16.68
N LEU A 5 33.29 53.00 -17.03
CA LEU A 5 31.85 52.78 -16.75
C LEU A 5 31.28 51.61 -17.58
N VAL A 6 31.67 51.50 -18.85
CA VAL A 6 31.25 50.36 -19.72
C VAL A 6 31.75 49.02 -19.15
N LYS A 7 33.03 48.93 -18.78
CA LYS A 7 33.59 47.72 -18.17
C LYS A 7 32.92 47.35 -16.83
N ALA A 8 32.55 48.35 -16.03
CA ALA A 8 31.84 48.12 -14.77
C ALA A 8 30.42 47.55 -14.99
N LEU A 9 29.71 48.05 -16.01
CA LEU A 9 28.40 47.53 -16.41
C LEU A 9 28.49 46.09 -16.96
N GLU A 10 29.46 45.80 -17.81
CA GLU A 10 29.71 44.45 -18.34
C GLU A 10 30.05 43.45 -17.23
N THR A 11 30.87 43.87 -16.27
CA THR A 11 31.24 43.03 -15.11
C THR A 11 30.02 42.75 -14.23
N LYS A 12 29.18 43.77 -13.98
CA LYS A 12 27.95 43.62 -13.19
C LYS A 12 26.95 42.70 -13.89
N ALA A 13 26.74 42.88 -15.20
CA ALA A 13 25.87 42.03 -16.00
C ALA A 13 26.38 40.57 -16.03
N THR A 14 27.69 40.35 -16.13
CA THR A 14 28.28 39.01 -16.10
C THR A 14 28.06 38.33 -14.75
N LYS A 15 28.20 39.08 -13.65
CA LYS A 15 27.95 38.56 -12.29
C LYS A 15 26.49 38.18 -12.09
N GLU A 16 25.57 39.04 -12.54
CA GLU A 16 24.12 38.77 -12.47
C GLU A 16 23.72 37.56 -13.33
N ILE A 17 24.33 37.40 -14.52
CA ILE A 17 24.11 36.22 -15.37
C ILE A 17 24.59 34.93 -14.68
N GLU A 18 25.73 34.98 -14.00
CA GLU A 18 26.25 33.81 -13.28
C GLU A 18 25.40 33.46 -12.07
N GLU A 19 24.96 34.46 -11.28
CA GLU A 19 24.05 34.26 -10.15
C GLU A 19 22.72 33.64 -10.61
N LEU A 20 22.12 34.16 -11.69
CA LEU A 20 20.92 33.58 -12.29
C LEU A 20 21.14 32.14 -12.80
N ARG A 21 22.33 31.82 -13.30
CA ARG A 21 22.68 30.47 -13.76
C ARG A 21 22.75 29.49 -12.58
N GLU A 22 23.36 29.90 -11.48
CA GLU A 22 23.44 29.11 -10.25
C GLU A 22 22.06 28.88 -9.62
N GLU A 23 21.24 29.93 -9.49
CA GLU A 23 19.87 29.82 -8.98
C GLU A 23 19.02 28.86 -9.83
N ASN A 24 19.13 28.95 -11.16
CA ASN A 24 18.41 28.06 -12.08
C ASN A 24 18.88 26.60 -11.95
N ALA A 25 20.17 26.36 -11.72
CA ALA A 25 20.70 25.02 -11.49
C ALA A 25 20.13 24.40 -10.20
N ILE A 26 20.06 25.18 -9.11
CA ILE A 26 19.46 24.75 -7.83
C ILE A 26 17.98 24.43 -8.04
N LEU A 27 17.22 25.30 -8.70
CA LEU A 27 15.80 25.08 -8.98
C LEU A 27 15.57 23.80 -9.79
N LYS A 28 16.38 23.52 -10.82
CA LYS A 28 16.29 22.29 -11.61
C LYS A 28 16.48 21.04 -10.76
N VAL A 29 17.41 21.05 -9.81
CA VAL A 29 17.62 19.93 -8.88
C VAL A 29 16.40 19.75 -7.98
N LEU A 30 15.89 20.83 -7.39
CA LEU A 30 14.70 20.79 -6.55
C LEU A 30 13.46 20.28 -7.30
N PHE A 31 13.25 20.72 -8.55
CA PHE A 31 12.15 20.23 -9.38
C PHE A 31 12.28 18.75 -9.69
N LYS A 32 13.47 18.26 -10.07
CA LYS A 32 13.69 16.84 -10.32
C LYS A 32 13.43 16.00 -9.07
N GLN A 33 13.88 16.45 -7.91
CA GLN A 33 13.63 15.76 -6.64
C GLN A 33 12.14 15.77 -6.28
N GLY A 34 11.45 16.89 -6.48
CA GLY A 34 10.00 16.99 -6.25
C GLY A 34 9.19 16.06 -7.16
N ILE A 35 9.54 15.98 -8.44
CA ILE A 35 8.91 15.05 -9.40
C ILE A 35 9.17 13.61 -8.99
N LYS A 36 10.42 13.25 -8.67
CA LYS A 36 10.80 11.89 -8.25
C LYS A 36 10.02 11.46 -7.01
N ASN A 37 10.00 12.28 -5.97
CA ASN A 37 9.26 11.97 -4.74
C ASN A 37 7.78 11.75 -5.03
N ASN A 38 7.16 12.57 -5.91
CA ASN A 38 5.75 12.41 -6.25
C ASN A 38 5.46 11.07 -6.97
N ILE A 39 6.35 10.64 -7.86
CA ILE A 39 6.26 9.33 -8.53
C ILE A 39 6.37 8.20 -7.50
N GLU A 40 7.37 8.24 -6.62
CA GLU A 40 7.57 7.22 -5.58
C GLU A 40 6.37 7.16 -4.61
N TYR A 41 5.82 8.31 -4.20
CA TYR A 41 4.61 8.35 -3.38
C TYR A 41 3.39 7.78 -4.10
N ARG A 42 3.26 8.04 -5.40
CA ARG A 42 2.18 7.49 -6.21
C ARG A 42 2.28 5.97 -6.30
N GLU A 43 3.47 5.44 -6.57
CA GLU A 43 3.71 3.99 -6.64
C GLU A 43 3.38 3.32 -5.30
N LEU A 44 3.85 3.88 -4.18
CA LEU A 44 3.55 3.37 -2.84
C LEU A 44 2.05 3.40 -2.53
N LEU A 45 1.34 4.44 -2.97
CA LEU A 45 -0.11 4.56 -2.78
C LEU A 45 -0.87 3.52 -3.60
N GLU A 46 -0.47 3.29 -4.86
CA GLU A 46 -1.05 2.26 -5.72
C GLU A 46 -0.84 0.86 -5.12
N GLU A 47 0.37 0.54 -4.62
CA GLU A 47 0.64 -0.71 -3.92
C GLU A 47 -0.21 -0.86 -2.65
N SER A 48 -0.30 0.20 -1.85
CA SER A 48 -1.10 0.22 -0.61
C SER A 48 -2.59 0.02 -0.88
N LEU A 49 -3.12 0.58 -1.97
CA LEU A 49 -4.51 0.36 -2.38
C LEU A 49 -4.74 -1.09 -2.82
N GLY A 50 -3.82 -1.68 -3.57
CA GLY A 50 -3.90 -3.09 -3.95
C GLY A 50 -3.88 -4.03 -2.74
N LEU A 51 -3.04 -3.74 -1.74
CA LEU A 51 -3.05 -4.48 -0.47
C LEU A 51 -4.37 -4.31 0.28
N LEU A 52 -4.93 -3.10 0.29
CA LEU A 52 -6.21 -2.83 0.93
C LEU A 52 -7.35 -3.62 0.27
N ASP A 53 -7.41 -3.67 -1.06
CA ASP A 53 -8.40 -4.45 -1.80
C ASP A 53 -8.30 -5.94 -1.49
N LYS A 54 -7.08 -6.50 -1.46
CA LYS A 54 -6.84 -7.89 -1.10
C LYS A 54 -7.33 -8.21 0.32
N TYR A 55 -7.01 -7.36 1.29
CA TYR A 55 -7.47 -7.57 2.66
C TYR A 55 -9.00 -7.44 2.80
N GLN A 56 -9.64 -6.54 2.04
CA GLN A 56 -11.09 -6.46 2.01
C GLN A 56 -11.73 -7.74 1.46
N GLU A 57 -11.16 -8.33 0.41
CA GLU A 57 -11.61 -9.61 -0.13
C GLU A 57 -11.45 -10.74 0.90
N GLU A 58 -10.30 -10.85 1.56
CA GLU A 58 -10.05 -11.83 2.61
C GLU A 58 -11.08 -11.72 3.76
N VAL A 59 -11.37 -10.50 4.22
CA VAL A 59 -12.37 -10.24 5.26
C VAL A 59 -13.78 -10.65 4.80
N SER A 60 -14.14 -10.35 3.54
CA SER A 60 -15.43 -10.76 2.97
C SER A 60 -15.57 -12.29 2.95
N ASN A 61 -14.52 -12.99 2.50
CA ASN A 61 -14.49 -14.45 2.46
C ASN A 61 -14.59 -15.07 3.86
N LEU A 62 -13.92 -14.49 4.86
CA LEU A 62 -14.05 -14.91 6.25
C LEU A 62 -15.47 -14.73 6.77
N LYS A 63 -16.12 -13.60 6.45
CA LYS A 63 -17.51 -13.34 6.84
C LYS A 63 -18.47 -14.38 6.25
N ILE A 64 -18.31 -14.71 4.97
CA ILE A 64 -19.11 -15.76 4.31
C ILE A 64 -18.90 -17.11 5.01
N ARG A 65 -17.65 -17.47 5.30
CA ARG A 65 -17.31 -18.73 5.95
C ARG A 65 -17.90 -18.83 7.37
N ALA A 66 -17.82 -17.76 8.14
CA ALA A 66 -18.41 -17.69 9.47
C ALA A 66 -19.94 -17.92 9.44
N ASN A 67 -20.63 -17.33 8.46
CA ASN A 67 -22.07 -17.55 8.28
C ASN A 67 -22.38 -19.01 7.95
N LEU A 68 -21.63 -19.62 7.02
CA LEU A 68 -21.80 -21.05 6.68
C LEU A 68 -21.58 -21.97 7.89
N TRP A 69 -20.57 -21.66 8.71
CA TRP A 69 -20.32 -22.41 9.95
C TRP A 69 -21.45 -22.25 10.96
N ALA A 70 -22.01 -21.04 11.09
CA ALA A 70 -23.15 -20.80 11.97
C ALA A 70 -24.41 -21.56 11.50
N ASP A 71 -24.72 -21.53 10.20
CA ASP A 71 -25.84 -22.26 9.62
C ASP A 71 -25.71 -23.78 9.84
N GLU A 72 -24.49 -24.30 9.70
CA GLU A 72 -24.21 -25.71 9.93
C GLU A 72 -24.34 -26.10 11.41
N VAL A 73 -23.91 -25.24 12.34
CA VAL A 73 -24.17 -25.44 13.78
C VAL A 73 -25.66 -25.50 14.06
N VAL A 74 -26.46 -24.61 13.46
CA VAL A 74 -27.93 -24.63 13.60
C VAL A 74 -28.51 -25.94 13.04
N ARG A 75 -28.03 -26.42 11.89
CA ARG A 75 -28.45 -27.70 11.29
C ARG A 75 -28.12 -28.88 12.21
N LEU A 76 -26.90 -28.95 12.73
CA LEU A 76 -26.46 -29.98 13.67
C LEU A 76 -27.25 -29.94 14.98
N TYR A 77 -27.54 -28.75 15.49
CA TYR A 77 -28.38 -28.59 16.68
C TYR A 77 -29.80 -29.12 16.44
N LYS A 78 -30.42 -28.81 15.29
CA LYS A 78 -31.72 -29.37 14.93
C LYS A 78 -31.71 -30.89 14.81
N GLN A 79 -30.57 -31.48 14.39
CA GLN A 79 -30.41 -32.92 14.24
C GLN A 79 -30.19 -33.65 15.57
N TYR A 80 -29.39 -33.08 16.47
CA TYR A 80 -28.98 -33.75 17.71
C TYR A 80 -29.69 -33.26 18.98
N GLY A 81 -30.35 -32.10 18.92
CA GLY A 81 -30.99 -31.45 20.07
C GLY A 81 -30.02 -30.91 21.13
N ASP A 82 -28.71 -30.96 20.87
CA ASP A 82 -27.65 -30.60 21.81
C ASP A 82 -26.69 -29.59 21.17
N LEU A 83 -26.68 -28.37 21.70
CA LEU A 83 -25.88 -27.27 21.21
C LEU A 83 -24.38 -27.50 21.47
N ASN A 84 -24.01 -28.06 22.62
CA ASN A 84 -22.62 -28.34 22.95
C ASN A 84 -22.04 -29.37 21.98
N LYS A 85 -22.82 -30.40 21.66
CA LYS A 85 -22.42 -31.41 20.68
C LYS A 85 -22.27 -30.81 19.27
N ALA A 86 -23.20 -29.95 18.84
CA ALA A 86 -23.14 -29.27 17.55
C ALA A 86 -21.88 -28.38 17.43
N LEU A 87 -21.59 -27.59 18.47
CA LEU A 87 -20.41 -26.73 18.53
C LEU A 87 -19.11 -27.53 18.54
N GLN A 88 -19.04 -28.65 19.27
CA GLN A 88 -17.85 -29.51 19.29
C GLN A 88 -17.56 -30.13 17.93
N LEU A 89 -18.59 -30.63 17.23
CA LEU A 89 -18.44 -31.20 15.89
C LEU A 89 -17.94 -30.16 14.90
N LYS A 90 -18.59 -28.99 14.84
CA LYS A 90 -18.17 -27.92 13.93
C LYS A 90 -16.78 -27.39 14.29
N GLY A 91 -16.47 -27.21 15.58
CA GLY A 91 -15.17 -26.75 16.06
C GLY A 91 -14.02 -27.68 15.65
N ARG A 92 -14.22 -29.00 15.71
CA ARG A 92 -13.23 -29.97 15.22
C ARG A 92 -13.03 -29.87 13.70
N GLU A 93 -14.10 -29.70 12.94
CA GLU A 93 -14.02 -29.54 11.48
C GLU A 93 -13.27 -28.27 11.10
N ILE A 94 -13.53 -27.14 11.77
CA ILE A 94 -12.80 -25.88 11.58
C ILE A 94 -11.32 -26.07 11.89
N MET A 95 -11.01 -26.69 13.03
CA MET A 95 -9.62 -26.94 13.44
C MET A 95 -8.87 -27.79 12.41
N LEU A 96 -9.48 -28.86 11.89
CA LEU A 96 -8.89 -29.69 10.84
C LEU A 96 -8.65 -28.90 9.54
N TYR A 97 -9.62 -28.08 9.14
CA TYR A 97 -9.48 -27.22 7.97
C TYR A 97 -8.29 -26.25 8.10
N GLU A 98 -8.18 -25.55 9.23
CA GLU A 98 -7.09 -24.59 9.47
C GLU A 98 -5.72 -25.29 9.62
N LEU A 99 -5.67 -26.49 10.22
CA LEU A 99 -4.45 -27.30 10.29
C LEU A 99 -4.00 -27.77 8.90
N ASN A 100 -4.93 -28.20 8.05
CA ASN A 100 -4.61 -28.62 6.68
C ASN A 100 -4.18 -27.46 5.80
N LYS A 101 -4.73 -26.26 6.00
CA LYS A 101 -4.33 -25.05 5.28
C LYS A 101 -2.85 -24.71 5.46
N ASN A 102 -2.29 -24.99 6.64
CA ASN A 102 -0.87 -24.73 6.94
C ASN A 102 0.08 -25.87 6.53
N ASN A 103 -0.45 -27.06 6.24
CA ASN A 103 0.33 -28.22 5.82
C ASN A 103 0.39 -28.39 4.29
N GLY A 104 -0.27 -27.50 3.53
CA GLY A 104 -0.39 -27.57 2.06
C GLY A 104 0.29 -26.41 1.33
N VAL A 105 1.48 -25.98 1.74
CA VAL A 105 2.35 -25.17 0.87
C VAL A 105 3.21 -26.13 0.06
N GLU A 106 2.63 -26.68 -0.99
CA GLU A 106 3.32 -27.19 -2.18
C GLU A 106 2.24 -27.57 -3.20
N GLU A 107 1.78 -26.60 -3.98
CA GLU A 107 1.35 -26.85 -5.35
C GLU A 107 1.90 -25.70 -6.22
N GLU A 108 2.94 -26.04 -6.97
CA GLU A 108 3.47 -25.29 -8.13
C GLU A 108 2.41 -25.10 -9.22
#